data_AF-A0A2S3QS77-F1
#
_entry.id   AF-A0A2S3QS77-F1
#
_cell.length_a   1.000
_cell.length_b   1.000
_cell.length_c   1.000
_cell.angle_alpha   90.00
_cell.angle_beta   90.00
_cell.angle_gamma   90.00
#
_symmetry.space_group_name_H-M   'P 1'
#
loop_
_entity.id
_entity.type
_entity.pdbx_description
1 polymer ?
#
loop_
_entity_poly.entity_id
_entity_poly.type
_entity_poly.pdbx_seq_one_letter_code
_entity_poly.pdbx_strand_id
1 'polypeptide(L)'
;MGKSLALMLINLNILASFGGLGGFGGLGTDIDHNPTYRRRTQDHRAEVPRCVINRAAQKFHLNKTSYKLDELFSLVSTTAMGQEVVERITALLDSGKLAIKNLSQFERERRGLTHRTSALFDFTMQTPTIFIGLEDELGLVAHFFVHEATHALDELIPQEYEVDMIYYNTFKDFQKLFGLDLEPMKELTEYETAKMYEIYEIKEKNRAQHAYRAERFAFDQQGVFTNQVLEANDCYEEYISQHRERNKLKLYRHTPDDHIFNAYGINKDYL
;
A
#
# COMPACT_ATOMS: atom_id res chain seq x y z
N MET A 1 21.85 -11.72 27.19
CA MET A 1 22.53 -11.31 25.94
C MET A 1 21.57 -10.99 24.78
N GLY A 2 20.38 -11.60 24.66
CA GLY A 2 19.45 -11.29 23.56
C GLY A 2 18.74 -9.92 23.61
N LYS A 3 18.45 -9.38 24.81
CA LYS A 3 17.72 -8.12 24.98
C LYS A 3 18.54 -6.87 24.58
N SER A 4 19.84 -6.87 24.89
CA SER A 4 20.75 -5.75 24.56
C SER A 4 21.01 -5.61 23.05
N LEU A 5 21.00 -6.73 22.30
CA LEU A 5 21.15 -6.72 20.85
C LEU A 5 19.89 -6.19 20.14
N ALA A 6 18.71 -6.52 20.67
CA ALA A 6 17.43 -5.99 20.20
C ALA A 6 17.33 -4.48 20.41
N LEU A 7 17.87 -3.95 21.51
CA LEU A 7 17.93 -2.50 21.78
C LEU A 7 18.95 -1.75 20.94
N MET A 8 20.10 -2.37 20.60
CA MET A 8 21.00 -1.81 19.59
C MET A 8 20.33 -1.72 18.22
N LEU A 9 19.48 -2.68 17.84
CA LEU A 9 18.66 -2.62 16.62
C LEU A 9 17.53 -1.58 16.73
N ILE A 10 16.92 -1.40 17.91
CA ILE A 10 15.96 -0.32 18.17
C ILE A 10 16.64 1.04 18.03
N ASN A 11 17.89 1.19 18.51
CA ASN A 11 18.69 2.42 18.38
C ASN A 11 19.31 2.63 16.97
N LEU A 12 19.59 1.56 16.21
CA LEU A 12 20.04 1.67 14.81
C LEU A 12 18.89 1.93 13.83
N ASN A 13 17.66 1.51 14.18
CA ASN A 13 16.45 1.93 13.47
C ASN A 13 16.13 3.42 13.66
N ILE A 14 16.75 4.11 14.64
CA ILE A 14 16.62 5.57 14.83
C ILE A 14 17.24 6.37 13.66
N LEU A 15 18.17 5.78 12.88
CA LEU A 15 18.76 6.42 11.69
C LEU A 15 18.22 5.90 10.35
N ALA A 16 17.50 4.78 10.33
CA ALA A 16 16.83 4.25 9.14
C ALA A 16 15.34 4.62 9.06
N SER A 17 14.74 5.09 10.15
CA SER A 17 13.30 5.37 10.25
C SER A 17 12.84 6.69 9.63
N PHE A 18 13.72 7.50 9.02
CA PHE A 18 13.33 8.82 8.49
C PHE A 18 14.05 9.26 7.20
N GLY A 19 14.47 8.32 6.34
CA GLY A 19 15.11 8.65 5.07
C GLY A 19 14.15 8.96 3.92
N GLY A 20 13.26 9.96 4.02
CA GLY A 20 12.61 10.56 2.84
C GLY A 20 11.11 10.86 2.94
N LEU A 21 10.78 12.15 3.01
CA LEU A 21 9.63 12.79 2.35
C LEU A 21 8.33 11.95 2.13
N GLY A 22 7.43 11.93 3.12
CA GLY A 22 6.05 11.48 2.90
C GLY A 22 5.43 10.99 4.20
N GLY A 23 4.22 11.44 4.52
CA GLY A 23 3.53 11.12 5.76
C GLY A 23 3.35 9.61 5.96
N PHE A 24 3.25 9.25 7.25
CA PHE A 24 3.25 7.90 7.84
C PHE A 24 4.59 7.28 8.15
N GLY A 25 4.84 7.16 9.46
CA GLY A 25 5.73 6.16 9.98
C GLY A 25 5.27 4.77 9.54
N GLY A 26 6.08 4.14 8.71
CA GLY A 26 6.17 2.69 8.65
C GLY A 26 4.87 1.96 8.29
N LEU A 27 4.27 2.28 7.16
CA LEU A 27 4.04 1.20 6.20
C LEU A 27 5.42 0.91 5.60
N GLY A 28 5.74 -0.34 5.33
CA GLY A 28 6.95 -0.67 4.57
C GLY A 28 7.01 0.20 3.29
N THR A 29 8.17 0.26 2.64
CA THR A 29 8.17 0.60 1.21
C THR A 29 6.99 -0.13 0.58
N ASP A 30 6.11 0.59 -0.09
CA ASP A 30 4.95 0.06 -0.80
C ASP A 30 5.43 -0.98 -1.83
N ILE A 31 5.58 -2.22 -1.35
CA ILE A 31 6.30 -3.33 -2.00
C ILE A 31 5.29 -4.30 -2.63
N ASP A 32 4.03 -4.29 -2.24
CA ASP A 32 2.98 -5.10 -2.87
C ASP A 32 2.59 -4.56 -4.25
N HIS A 33 2.68 -3.25 -4.46
CA HIS A 33 2.71 -2.66 -5.80
C HIS A 33 4.08 -2.83 -6.49
N ASN A 34 5.05 -3.50 -5.85
CA ASN A 34 6.35 -3.84 -6.42
C ASN A 34 6.46 -5.35 -6.78
N PRO A 35 6.39 -5.70 -8.08
CA PRO A 35 6.48 -7.08 -8.55
C PRO A 35 7.82 -7.79 -8.31
N THR A 36 8.89 -7.14 -7.81
CA THR A 36 10.12 -7.89 -7.44
C THR A 36 10.59 -7.60 -6.04
N TYR A 37 10.46 -8.61 -5.18
CA TYR A 37 11.20 -8.67 -3.92
C TYR A 37 12.66 -9.05 -4.25
N ARG A 38 13.62 -8.15 -3.94
CA ARG A 38 15.07 -8.45 -3.77
C ARG A 38 16.04 -8.48 -4.97
N ARG A 39 15.80 -7.85 -6.12
CA ARG A 39 16.90 -7.62 -7.10
C ARG A 39 17.01 -6.17 -7.54
N ARG A 40 18.19 -5.61 -7.25
CA ARG A 40 18.59 -4.20 -7.46
C ARG A 40 19.05 -3.91 -8.90
N THR A 41 18.79 -4.81 -9.85
CA THR A 41 19.36 -4.71 -11.19
C THR A 41 18.42 -5.29 -12.24
N GLN A 42 17.51 -4.45 -12.74
CA GLN A 42 17.15 -4.24 -14.15
C GLN A 42 15.77 -3.56 -14.25
N ASP A 43 15.78 -2.30 -14.70
CA ASP A 43 14.71 -1.30 -14.67
C ASP A 43 13.79 -1.30 -15.90
N HIS A 44 13.63 -2.43 -16.59
CA HIS A 44 12.76 -2.49 -17.77
C HIS A 44 11.74 -3.62 -17.61
N ARG A 45 10.45 -3.26 -17.55
CA ARG A 45 9.35 -4.21 -17.74
C ARG A 45 9.56 -4.87 -19.10
N ALA A 46 9.60 -6.20 -19.13
CA ALA A 46 9.61 -6.96 -20.36
C ALA A 46 8.27 -6.76 -21.08
N GLU A 47 8.34 -6.61 -22.40
CA GLU A 47 7.17 -6.39 -23.24
C GLU A 47 6.19 -7.57 -23.12
N VAL A 48 4.91 -7.24 -22.96
CA VAL A 48 3.78 -8.18 -22.93
C VAL A 48 2.93 -7.97 -24.18
N PRO A 49 2.41 -9.04 -24.82
CA PRO A 49 1.55 -8.90 -25.99
C PRO A 49 0.38 -7.93 -25.78
N ARG A 50 0.06 -7.17 -26.82
CA ARG A 50 -1.07 -6.23 -26.77
C ARG A 50 -2.38 -6.97 -26.55
N CYS A 51 -3.11 -6.60 -25.50
CA CYS A 51 -4.46 -7.10 -25.26
C CYS A 51 -5.50 -5.99 -25.48
N VAL A 52 -6.51 -6.31 -26.28
CA VAL A 52 -7.63 -5.43 -26.61
C VAL A 52 -8.92 -6.18 -26.35
N ILE A 53 -9.75 -5.65 -25.46
CA ILE A 53 -11.01 -6.26 -25.04
C ILE A 53 -12.19 -5.38 -25.42
N ASN A 54 -13.36 -5.98 -25.56
CA ASN A 54 -14.62 -5.25 -25.77
C ASN A 54 -15.59 -5.57 -24.63
N ARG A 55 -15.95 -4.58 -23.83
CA ARG A 55 -16.85 -4.72 -22.68
C ARG A 55 -17.79 -3.52 -22.61
N ALA A 56 -19.06 -3.75 -22.25
CA ALA A 56 -20.08 -2.69 -22.17
C ALA A 56 -20.14 -1.78 -23.42
N ALA A 57 -20.05 -2.37 -24.62
CA ALA A 57 -19.98 -1.67 -25.91
C ALA A 57 -18.79 -0.70 -26.10
N GLN A 58 -17.81 -0.74 -25.21
CA GLN A 58 -16.55 0.01 -25.30
C GLN A 58 -15.37 -0.91 -25.58
N LYS A 59 -14.35 -0.35 -26.23
CA LYS A 59 -13.10 -1.03 -26.56
C LYS A 59 -12.00 -0.53 -25.64
N PHE A 60 -11.35 -1.44 -24.91
CA PHE A 60 -10.25 -1.12 -24.01
C PHE A 60 -8.94 -1.72 -24.53
N HIS A 61 -7.90 -0.89 -24.51
CA HIS A 61 -6.53 -1.32 -24.81
C HIS A 61 -5.79 -1.46 -23.49
N LEU A 62 -5.58 -2.68 -22.99
CA LEU A 62 -5.10 -2.89 -21.61
C LEU A 62 -3.69 -2.35 -21.39
N ASN A 63 -2.83 -2.46 -22.40
CA ASN A 63 -1.46 -1.92 -22.37
C ASN A 63 -1.41 -0.40 -22.59
N LYS A 64 -2.54 0.28 -22.72
CA LYS A 64 -2.55 1.73 -22.95
C LYS A 64 -1.99 2.44 -21.74
N THR A 65 -0.97 3.26 -21.98
CA THR A 65 -0.45 4.25 -21.06
C THR A 65 -0.99 5.63 -21.43
N SER A 66 -0.85 6.62 -20.55
CA SER A 66 -1.39 7.98 -20.73
C SER A 66 -2.91 7.99 -20.98
N TYR A 67 -3.64 7.13 -20.27
CA TYR A 67 -5.10 7.07 -20.30
C TYR A 67 -5.72 8.18 -19.44
N LYS A 68 -6.99 8.50 -19.69
CA LYS A 68 -7.76 9.43 -18.85
C LYS A 68 -8.43 8.70 -17.70
N LEU A 69 -8.69 9.41 -16.59
CA LEU A 69 -9.37 8.85 -15.42
C LEU A 69 -10.73 8.20 -15.79
N ASP A 70 -11.51 8.83 -16.67
CA ASP A 70 -12.79 8.28 -17.14
C ASP A 70 -12.62 6.92 -17.85
N GLU A 71 -11.49 6.67 -18.51
CA GLU A 71 -11.20 5.37 -19.14
C GLU A 71 -10.92 4.29 -18.10
N LEU A 72 -10.22 4.63 -17.02
CA LEU A 72 -10.00 3.75 -15.87
C LEU A 72 -11.33 3.41 -15.20
N PHE A 73 -12.15 4.42 -14.89
CA PHE A 73 -13.46 4.21 -14.27
C PHE A 73 -14.36 3.38 -15.18
N SER A 74 -14.38 3.65 -16.48
CA SER A 74 -15.17 2.87 -17.45
C SER A 74 -14.72 1.40 -17.49
N LEU A 75 -13.42 1.12 -17.42
CA LEU A 75 -12.91 -0.26 -17.37
C LEU A 75 -13.27 -0.96 -16.06
N VAL A 76 -13.07 -0.29 -14.92
CA VAL A 76 -13.36 -0.84 -13.58
C VAL A 76 -14.85 -1.16 -13.45
N SER A 77 -15.72 -0.27 -13.92
CA SER A 77 -17.18 -0.45 -13.94
C SER A 77 -17.69 -1.53 -14.90
N THR A 78 -16.82 -2.26 -15.62
CA THR A 78 -17.23 -3.44 -16.41
C THR A 78 -17.59 -4.65 -15.54
N THR A 79 -17.38 -4.56 -14.23
CA THR A 79 -17.69 -5.59 -13.24
C THR A 79 -18.62 -5.04 -12.16
N ALA A 80 -19.41 -5.89 -11.52
CA ALA A 80 -20.33 -5.46 -10.46
C ALA A 80 -19.58 -4.84 -9.27
N MET A 81 -18.46 -5.47 -8.85
CA MET A 81 -17.63 -4.95 -7.76
C MET A 81 -17.00 -3.60 -8.12
N GLY A 82 -16.42 -3.50 -9.32
CA GLY A 82 -15.80 -2.25 -9.76
C GLY A 82 -16.81 -1.11 -9.95
N GLN A 83 -18.03 -1.42 -10.40
CA GLN A 83 -19.10 -0.44 -10.51
C GLN A 83 -19.46 0.15 -9.14
N GLU A 84 -19.65 -0.68 -8.10
CA GLU A 84 -19.93 -0.21 -6.74
C GLU A 84 -18.81 0.69 -6.21
N VAL A 85 -17.55 0.30 -6.41
CA VAL A 85 -16.38 1.09 -6.01
C VAL A 85 -16.38 2.44 -6.72
N VAL A 86 -16.55 2.48 -8.04
CA VAL A 86 -16.53 3.73 -8.82
C VAL A 86 -17.68 4.65 -8.43
N GLU A 87 -18.88 4.13 -8.17
CA GLU A 87 -20.03 4.92 -7.72
C GLU A 87 -19.73 5.61 -6.38
N ARG A 88 -19.20 4.86 -5.40
CA ARG A 88 -18.88 5.41 -4.07
C ARG A 88 -17.71 6.40 -4.12
N ILE A 89 -16.67 6.12 -4.90
CA ILE A 89 -15.54 7.01 -5.09
C ILE A 89 -15.96 8.31 -5.77
N THR A 90 -16.78 8.23 -6.82
CA THR A 90 -17.32 9.43 -7.51
C THR A 90 -18.07 10.33 -6.53
N ALA A 91 -18.91 9.77 -5.66
CA ALA A 91 -19.61 10.56 -4.64
C ALA A 91 -18.66 11.29 -3.67
N LEU A 92 -17.52 10.67 -3.31
CA LEU A 92 -16.51 11.30 -2.47
C LEU A 92 -15.72 12.39 -3.21
N LEU A 93 -15.47 12.20 -4.51
CA LEU A 93 -14.85 13.21 -5.36
C LEU A 93 -15.74 14.44 -5.55
N ASP A 94 -17.02 14.22 -5.87
CA ASP A 94 -18.01 15.28 -6.08
C ASP A 94 -18.27 16.11 -4.81
N SER A 95 -18.17 15.47 -3.64
CA SER A 95 -18.28 16.15 -2.35
C SER A 95 -16.97 16.76 -1.83
N GLY A 96 -15.87 16.63 -2.57
CA GLY A 96 -14.55 17.15 -2.19
C GLY A 96 -13.90 16.47 -0.98
N LYS A 97 -14.42 15.30 -0.58
CA LYS A 97 -13.90 14.49 0.54
C LYS A 97 -12.72 13.61 0.14
N LEU A 98 -12.54 13.40 -1.15
CA LEU A 98 -11.44 12.64 -1.74
C LEU A 98 -10.88 13.41 -2.93
N ALA A 99 -9.61 13.21 -3.24
CA ALA A 99 -8.98 13.66 -4.46
C ALA A 99 -8.29 12.50 -5.20
N ILE A 100 -8.16 12.62 -6.52
CA ILE A 100 -7.30 11.74 -7.32
C ILE A 100 -6.20 12.57 -7.97
N LYS A 101 -4.95 12.10 -7.88
CA LYS A 101 -3.78 12.75 -8.49
C LYS A 101 -2.96 11.76 -9.29
N ASN A 102 -2.20 12.27 -10.27
CA ASN A 102 -1.26 11.44 -11.01
C ASN A 102 -0.08 11.05 -10.12
N LEU A 103 0.19 9.75 -10.00
CA LEU A 103 1.42 9.21 -9.44
C LEU A 103 2.52 9.31 -10.50
N SER A 104 3.06 10.51 -10.69
CA SER A 104 4.16 10.76 -11.63
C SER A 104 5.46 10.14 -11.13
N GLN A 105 6.47 10.03 -12.00
CA GLN A 105 7.83 9.67 -11.58
C GLN A 105 8.35 10.57 -10.44
N PHE A 106 8.11 11.89 -10.54
CA PHE A 106 8.48 12.84 -9.49
C PHE A 106 7.81 12.53 -8.16
N GLU A 107 6.51 12.21 -8.15
CA GLU A 107 5.80 11.86 -6.91
C GLU A 107 6.30 10.53 -6.33
N ARG A 108 6.64 9.55 -7.16
CA ARG A 108 7.25 8.29 -6.69
C ARG A 108 8.61 8.54 -6.04
N GLU A 109 9.50 9.26 -6.71
CA GLU A 109 10.84 9.59 -6.22
C GLU A 109 10.77 10.40 -4.92
N ARG A 110 9.88 11.41 -4.88
CA ARG A 110 9.65 12.23 -3.69
C ARG A 110 9.22 11.36 -2.51
N ARG A 111 8.37 10.37 -2.73
CA ARG A 111 7.84 9.47 -1.67
C ARG A 111 8.72 8.25 -1.39
N GLY A 112 9.89 8.13 -2.03
CA GLY A 112 10.74 6.95 -1.91
C GLY A 112 10.11 5.67 -2.46
N LEU A 113 9.10 5.80 -3.31
CA LEU A 113 8.39 4.67 -3.94
C LEU A 113 9.18 4.16 -5.14
N THR A 114 9.03 2.87 -5.42
CA THR A 114 9.66 2.29 -6.61
C THR A 114 8.90 2.68 -7.87
N HIS A 115 9.55 2.68 -9.04
CA HIS A 115 8.89 2.92 -10.34
C HIS A 115 7.76 1.93 -10.67
N ARG A 116 7.58 0.91 -9.84
CA ARG A 116 6.61 -0.16 -10.04
C ARG A 116 5.31 0.07 -9.30
N THR A 117 5.33 0.94 -8.30
CA THR A 117 4.12 1.36 -7.58
C THR A 117 3.18 2.08 -8.54
N SER A 118 2.00 1.51 -8.76
CA SER A 118 1.05 1.99 -9.76
C SER A 118 -0.15 2.72 -9.16
N ALA A 119 -0.42 2.54 -7.87
CA ALA A 119 -1.40 3.31 -7.13
C ALA A 119 -0.93 3.44 -5.67
N LEU A 120 -1.49 4.40 -4.93
CA LEU A 120 -1.29 4.59 -3.50
C LEU A 120 -2.43 5.43 -2.93
N PHE A 121 -2.95 5.10 -1.76
CA PHE A 121 -3.85 5.95 -0.99
C PHE A 121 -3.11 6.64 0.17
N ASP A 122 -3.35 7.95 0.34
CA ASP A 122 -2.80 8.76 1.42
C ASP A 122 -3.93 9.54 2.12
N PHE A 123 -4.36 9.03 3.28
CA PHE A 123 -5.41 9.66 4.09
C PHE A 123 -4.90 10.78 5.02
N THR A 124 -3.59 10.99 5.14
CA THR A 124 -3.05 12.12 5.93
C THR A 124 -3.03 13.44 5.20
N MET A 125 -3.25 13.44 3.89
CA MET A 125 -3.38 14.67 3.14
C MET A 125 -4.58 15.49 3.64
N GLN A 126 -4.50 16.81 3.54
CA GLN A 126 -5.61 17.72 3.89
C GLN A 126 -6.94 17.28 3.27
N THR A 127 -6.89 16.83 2.02
CA THR A 127 -7.94 16.02 1.40
C THR A 127 -7.33 14.64 1.12
N PRO A 128 -7.85 13.55 1.72
CA PRO A 128 -7.43 12.20 1.40
C PRO A 128 -7.29 11.99 -0.10
N THR A 129 -6.20 11.38 -0.55
CA THR A 129 -5.87 11.36 -1.98
C THR A 129 -5.48 9.95 -2.43
N ILE A 130 -6.09 9.48 -3.52
CA ILE A 130 -5.59 8.32 -4.26
C ILE A 130 -4.67 8.83 -5.37
N PHE A 131 -3.43 8.36 -5.36
CA PHE A 131 -2.46 8.57 -6.42
C PHE A 131 -2.55 7.41 -7.42
N ILE A 132 -2.60 7.72 -8.71
CA ILE A 132 -2.76 6.74 -9.79
C ILE A 132 -1.71 6.98 -10.87
N GLY A 133 -0.95 5.96 -11.24
CA GLY A 133 0.04 6.03 -12.30
C GLY A 133 -0.60 6.06 -13.67
N LEU A 134 -0.93 7.26 -14.20
CA LEU A 134 -1.53 7.38 -15.53
C LEU A 134 -0.58 6.98 -16.67
N GLU A 135 0.72 6.88 -16.37
CA GLU A 135 1.76 6.40 -17.29
C GLU A 135 1.94 4.88 -17.23
N ASP A 136 1.30 4.19 -16.28
CA ASP A 136 1.27 2.73 -16.22
C ASP A 136 0.19 2.15 -17.15
N GLU A 137 0.19 0.83 -17.31
CA GLU A 137 -0.78 0.15 -18.16
C GLU A 137 -2.17 0.14 -17.51
N LEU A 138 -3.16 0.68 -18.22
CA LEU A 138 -4.57 0.77 -17.82
C LEU A 138 -5.10 -0.53 -17.20
N GLY A 139 -4.78 -1.68 -17.81
CA GLY A 139 -5.20 -2.99 -17.33
C GLY A 139 -4.67 -3.31 -15.93
N LEU A 140 -3.38 -3.08 -15.68
CA LEU A 140 -2.80 -3.32 -14.35
C LEU A 140 -3.35 -2.34 -13.31
N VAL A 141 -3.43 -1.06 -13.68
CA VAL A 141 -3.87 -0.01 -12.75
C VAL A 141 -5.32 -0.21 -12.32
N ALA A 142 -6.17 -0.81 -13.14
CA ALA A 142 -7.55 -1.14 -12.74
C ALA A 142 -7.64 -1.97 -11.46
N HIS A 143 -6.74 -2.95 -11.28
CA HIS A 143 -6.73 -3.79 -10.07
C HIS A 143 -6.26 -3.02 -8.84
N PHE A 144 -5.16 -2.29 -8.98
CA PHE A 144 -4.57 -1.51 -7.88
C PHE A 144 -5.45 -0.32 -7.49
N PHE A 145 -6.14 0.30 -8.45
CA PHE A 145 -7.14 1.32 -8.14
C PHE A 145 -8.25 0.77 -7.24
N VAL A 146 -8.75 -0.44 -7.49
CA VAL A 146 -9.79 -1.04 -6.62
C VAL A 146 -9.26 -1.29 -5.20
N HIS A 147 -8.01 -1.71 -5.07
CA HIS A 147 -7.35 -1.86 -3.77
C HIS A 147 -7.28 -0.52 -3.02
N GLU A 148 -6.72 0.52 -3.64
CA GLU A 148 -6.58 1.84 -3.01
C GLU A 148 -7.92 2.54 -2.76
N ALA A 149 -8.87 2.37 -3.67
CA ALA A 149 -10.23 2.84 -3.47
C ALA A 149 -10.89 2.14 -2.29
N THR A 150 -10.59 0.86 -2.05
CA THR A 150 -11.11 0.14 -0.88
C THR A 150 -10.58 0.75 0.41
N HIS A 151 -9.30 1.12 0.48
CA HIS A 151 -8.80 1.87 1.64
C HIS A 151 -9.52 3.21 1.82
N ALA A 152 -9.75 3.96 0.74
CA ALA A 152 -10.49 5.21 0.81
C ALA A 152 -11.94 5.06 1.28
N LEU A 153 -12.54 3.89 1.10
CA LEU A 153 -13.91 3.56 1.48
C LEU A 153 -14.02 2.88 2.87
N ASP A 154 -12.89 2.61 3.52
CA ASP A 154 -12.83 1.96 4.82
C ASP A 154 -12.89 2.99 5.96
N GLU A 155 -14.05 3.07 6.61
CA GLU A 155 -14.31 4.01 7.70
C GLU A 155 -13.52 3.71 8.99
N LEU A 156 -12.90 2.53 9.10
CA LEU A 156 -12.10 2.16 10.27
C LEU A 156 -10.69 2.74 10.20
N ILE A 157 -10.11 2.94 9.00
CA ILE A 157 -8.73 3.41 8.85
C ILE A 157 -8.46 4.72 9.62
N PRO A 158 -9.30 5.77 9.52
CA PRO A 158 -9.08 6.99 10.29
C PRO A 158 -9.11 6.75 11.81
N GLN A 159 -10.02 5.90 12.29
CA GLN A 159 -10.20 5.62 13.72
C GLN A 159 -9.02 4.80 14.28
N GLU A 160 -8.60 3.77 13.55
CA GLU A 160 -7.46 2.93 13.88
C GLU A 160 -6.16 3.74 13.89
N TYR A 161 -6.01 4.69 12.97
CA TYR A 161 -4.88 5.60 12.96
C TYR A 161 -4.82 6.50 14.20
N GLU A 162 -5.96 7.03 14.66
CA GLU A 162 -5.98 7.82 15.89
C GLU A 162 -5.48 6.99 17.08
N VAL A 163 -5.86 5.71 17.14
CA VAL A 163 -5.38 4.76 18.16
C VAL A 163 -3.87 4.51 18.01
N ASP A 164 -3.38 4.27 16.80
CA ASP A 164 -1.96 4.09 16.54
C ASP A 164 -1.14 5.32 16.94
N MET A 165 -1.67 6.52 16.70
CA MET A 165 -1.05 7.78 17.09
C MET A 165 -1.01 7.97 18.61
N ILE A 166 -2.01 7.49 19.35
CA ILE A 166 -1.98 7.50 20.83
C ILE A 166 -0.80 6.66 21.34
N TYR A 167 -0.63 5.43 20.83
CA TYR A 167 0.47 4.56 21.26
C TYR A 167 1.84 5.05 20.78
N TYR A 168 1.90 5.61 19.56
CA TYR A 168 3.11 6.25 19.06
C TYR A 168 3.52 7.44 19.93
N ASN A 169 2.59 8.35 20.24
CA ASN A 169 2.87 9.51 21.08
C ASN A 169 3.27 9.08 22.50
N THR A 170 2.60 8.07 23.05
CA THR A 170 3.00 7.47 24.34
C THR A 170 4.44 6.97 24.28
N PHE A 171 4.81 6.23 23.24
CA PHE A 171 6.20 5.78 23.04
C PHE A 171 7.18 6.96 22.96
N LYS A 172 6.83 8.03 22.23
CA LYS A 172 7.65 9.26 22.15
C LYS A 172 7.79 9.97 23.50
N ASP A 173 6.74 10.01 24.30
CA ASP A 173 6.76 10.61 25.64
C ASP A 173 7.69 9.84 26.57
N PHE A 174 7.69 8.50 26.51
CA PHE A 174 8.66 7.68 27.25
C PHE A 174 10.10 7.87 26.76
N GLN A 175 10.32 8.00 25.45
CA GLN A 175 11.65 8.33 24.91
C GLN A 175 12.17 9.65 25.50
N LYS A 176 11.32 10.68 25.53
CA LYS A 176 11.66 11.98 26.10
C LYS A 176 11.86 11.91 27.62
N LEU A 177 11.01 11.19 28.33
CA LEU A 177 11.12 10.99 29.78
C LEU A 177 12.47 10.36 30.15
N PHE A 178 12.96 9.44 29.32
CA PHE A 178 14.24 8.77 29.53
C PHE A 178 15.43 9.49 28.87
N GLY A 179 15.23 10.66 28.25
CA GLY A 179 16.28 11.47 27.65
C GLY A 179 16.86 10.90 26.35
N LEU A 180 16.17 9.98 25.69
CA LEU A 180 16.59 9.37 24.42
C LEU A 180 16.40 10.30 23.22
N ASP A 181 15.65 11.38 23.38
CA ASP A 181 15.53 12.45 22.39
C ASP A 181 16.77 13.36 22.35
N LEU A 182 17.45 13.52 23.48
CA LEU A 182 18.70 14.29 23.61
C LEU A 182 19.93 13.41 23.42
N GLU A 183 19.91 12.22 24.01
CA GLU A 183 21.00 11.25 23.95
C GLU A 183 20.45 9.88 23.50
N PRO A 184 20.26 9.65 22.18
CA PRO A 184 19.71 8.40 21.66
C PRO A 184 20.50 7.14 22.05
N MET A 185 21.80 7.31 22.34
CA MET A 185 22.71 6.24 22.74
C MET A 185 22.83 6.09 24.25
N LYS A 186 22.06 6.82 25.05
CA LYS A 186 22.07 6.73 26.50
C LYS A 186 21.77 5.29 26.94
N GLU A 187 22.60 4.78 27.84
CA GLU A 187 22.32 3.51 28.51
C GLU A 187 21.14 3.68 29.46
N LEU A 188 20.09 2.90 29.23
CA LEU A 188 18.91 2.86 30.07
C LEU A 188 19.15 1.92 31.26
N THR A 189 18.58 2.27 32.41
CA THR A 189 18.47 1.34 33.55
C THR A 189 17.61 0.12 33.17
N GLU A 190 17.67 -0.94 33.98
CA GLU A 190 16.84 -2.14 33.76
C GLU A 190 15.34 -1.82 33.76
N TYR A 191 14.91 -0.90 34.63
CA TYR A 191 13.51 -0.45 34.69
C TYR A 191 13.10 0.34 33.44
N GLU A 192 13.90 1.34 33.03
CA GLU A 192 13.63 2.13 31.83
C GLU A 192 13.62 1.24 30.59
N THR A 193 14.55 0.28 30.52
CA THR A 193 14.61 -0.72 29.45
C THR A 193 13.33 -1.56 29.38
N ALA A 194 12.89 -2.10 30.52
CA ALA A 194 11.68 -2.92 30.57
C ALA A 194 10.44 -2.12 30.15
N LYS A 195 10.33 -0.85 30.59
CA LYS A 195 9.22 0.03 30.23
C LYS A 195 9.23 0.45 28.77
N MET A 196 10.39 0.79 28.22
CA MET A 196 10.53 1.09 26.80
C MET A 196 10.10 -0.10 25.93
N TYR A 197 10.51 -1.31 26.32
CA TYR A 197 10.13 -2.53 25.60
C TYR A 197 8.63 -2.78 25.69
N GLU A 198 8.03 -2.68 26.87
CA GLU A 198 6.57 -2.84 27.06
C GLU A 198 5.76 -1.89 26.17
N ILE A 199 6.10 -0.60 26.16
CA ILE A 199 5.38 0.40 25.36
C ILE A 199 5.63 0.20 23.85
N TYR A 200 6.85 -0.19 23.46
CA TYR A 200 7.15 -0.54 22.08
C TYR A 200 6.31 -1.73 21.60
N GLU A 201 6.24 -2.81 22.39
CA GLU A 201 5.44 -4.00 22.05
C GLU A 201 3.96 -3.68 21.90
N ILE A 202 3.39 -2.84 22.78
CA ILE A 202 2.01 -2.39 22.66
C ILE A 202 1.81 -1.60 21.36
N LYS A 203 2.68 -0.63 21.07
CA LYS A 203 2.63 0.17 19.84
C LYS A 203 2.73 -0.71 18.59
N GLU A 204 3.70 -1.63 18.54
CA GLU A 204 3.88 -2.52 17.37
C GLU A 204 2.74 -3.51 17.20
N LYS A 205 2.17 -4.01 18.31
CA LYS A 205 1.01 -4.90 18.25
C LYS A 205 -0.21 -4.22 17.62
N ASN A 206 -0.55 -3.01 18.07
CA ASN A 206 -1.69 -2.27 17.53
C ASN A 206 -1.47 -1.95 16.04
N ARG A 207 -0.29 -1.41 15.69
CA ARG A 207 0.09 -1.13 14.30
C ARG A 207 -0.05 -2.37 13.40
N ALA A 208 0.45 -3.52 13.87
CA ALA A 208 0.42 -4.77 13.10
C ALA A 208 -1.02 -5.25 12.87
N GLN A 209 -1.88 -5.17 13.88
CA GLN A 209 -3.28 -5.57 13.80
C GLN A 209 -4.07 -4.69 12.83
N HIS A 210 -3.96 -3.36 12.94
CA HIS A 210 -4.68 -2.42 12.07
C HIS A 210 -4.18 -2.51 10.62
N ALA A 211 -2.85 -2.52 10.41
CA ALA A 211 -2.28 -2.68 9.08
C ALA A 211 -2.75 -4.00 8.44
N TYR A 212 -2.66 -5.13 9.14
CA TYR A 212 -3.11 -6.40 8.58
C TYR A 212 -4.58 -6.39 8.21
N ARG A 213 -5.45 -5.86 9.08
CA ARG A 213 -6.88 -5.79 8.82
C ARG A 213 -7.19 -4.93 7.59
N ALA A 214 -6.61 -3.74 7.50
CA ALA A 214 -6.82 -2.83 6.37
C ALA A 214 -6.39 -3.47 5.05
N GLU A 215 -5.19 -4.04 5.03
CA GLU A 215 -4.64 -4.67 3.82
C GLU A 215 -5.40 -5.93 3.42
N ARG A 216 -5.72 -6.80 4.38
CA ARG A 216 -6.49 -8.02 4.12
C ARG A 216 -7.83 -7.69 3.48
N PHE A 217 -8.52 -6.67 4.00
CA PHE A 217 -9.78 -6.20 3.45
C PHE A 217 -9.63 -5.67 2.02
N ALA A 218 -8.62 -4.82 1.76
CA ALA A 218 -8.36 -4.29 0.42
C ALA A 218 -7.96 -5.38 -0.59
N PHE A 219 -7.13 -6.35 -0.20
CA PHE A 219 -6.79 -7.50 -1.05
C PHE A 219 -7.98 -8.42 -1.32
N ASP A 220 -8.90 -8.59 -0.38
CA ASP A 220 -10.10 -9.39 -0.60
C ASP A 220 -11.01 -8.73 -1.64
N GLN A 221 -11.21 -7.41 -1.53
CA GLN A 221 -11.96 -6.63 -2.52
C GLN A 221 -11.29 -6.63 -3.90
N GLN A 222 -9.96 -6.44 -3.94
CA GLN A 222 -9.18 -6.59 -5.17
C GLN A 222 -9.31 -8.00 -5.76
N GLY A 223 -9.32 -9.04 -4.92
CA GLY A 223 -9.47 -10.43 -5.34
C GLY A 223 -10.83 -10.69 -5.99
N VAL A 224 -11.92 -10.18 -5.41
CA VAL A 224 -13.27 -10.26 -6.00
C VAL A 224 -13.30 -9.59 -7.37
N PHE A 225 -12.83 -8.35 -7.48
CA PHE A 225 -12.74 -7.63 -8.75
C PHE A 225 -11.89 -8.40 -9.77
N THR A 226 -10.73 -8.89 -9.35
CA THR A 226 -9.81 -9.66 -10.20
C THR A 226 -10.48 -10.91 -10.74
N ASN A 227 -11.23 -11.66 -9.92
CA ASN A 227 -11.97 -12.83 -10.39
C ASN A 227 -13.01 -12.45 -11.46
N GLN A 228 -13.83 -11.44 -11.20
CA GLN A 228 -14.85 -10.98 -12.16
C GLN A 228 -14.24 -10.52 -13.49
N VAL A 229 -13.10 -9.83 -13.45
CA VAL A 229 -12.39 -9.38 -14.65
C VAL A 229 -11.85 -10.55 -15.47
N LEU A 230 -11.32 -11.59 -14.82
CA LEU A 230 -10.65 -12.71 -15.48
C LEU A 230 -11.61 -13.84 -15.90
N GLU A 231 -12.85 -13.85 -15.39
CA GLU A 231 -13.90 -14.78 -15.84
C GLU A 231 -14.45 -14.43 -17.22
N ALA A 232 -14.22 -13.21 -17.71
CA ALA A 232 -14.58 -12.84 -19.06
C ALA A 232 -13.77 -13.64 -20.08
N ASN A 233 -14.43 -14.17 -21.10
CA ASN A 233 -13.79 -14.92 -22.19
C ASN A 233 -13.11 -13.97 -23.20
N ASP A 234 -12.04 -13.30 -22.76
CA ASP A 234 -11.21 -12.38 -23.54
C ASP A 234 -9.71 -12.52 -23.18
N CYS A 235 -8.83 -11.69 -23.77
CA CYS A 235 -7.38 -11.81 -23.57
C CYS A 235 -6.87 -11.34 -22.21
N TYR A 236 -7.72 -10.87 -21.29
CA TYR A 236 -7.27 -10.29 -20.01
C TYR A 236 -6.52 -11.30 -19.14
N GLU A 237 -6.99 -12.55 -19.08
CA GLU A 237 -6.31 -13.60 -18.31
C GLU A 237 -4.91 -13.92 -18.84
N GLU A 238 -4.77 -14.04 -20.16
CA GLU A 238 -3.46 -14.23 -20.78
C GLU A 238 -2.56 -13.01 -20.54
N TYR A 239 -3.10 -11.80 -20.65
CA TYR A 239 -2.40 -10.56 -20.35
C TYR A 239 -1.81 -10.54 -18.93
N ILE A 240 -2.62 -10.84 -17.91
CA ILE A 240 -2.15 -10.92 -16.51
C ILE A 240 -1.14 -12.06 -16.33
N SER A 241 -1.36 -13.21 -16.95
CA SER A 241 -0.45 -14.35 -16.91
C SER A 241 0.95 -13.99 -17.44
N GLN A 242 1.02 -13.28 -18.57
CA GLN A 242 2.28 -12.81 -19.16
C GLN A 242 2.99 -11.79 -18.24
N HIS A 243 2.26 -10.90 -17.57
CA HIS A 243 2.87 -10.00 -16.57
C HIS A 243 3.37 -10.76 -15.34
N ARG A 244 2.68 -11.81 -14.89
CA ARG A 244 3.17 -12.68 -13.80
C ARG A 244 4.47 -13.38 -14.20
N GLU A 245 4.52 -13.93 -15.41
CA GLU A 245 5.69 -14.68 -15.89
C GLU A 245 6.90 -13.77 -16.13
N ARG A 246 6.72 -12.71 -16.93
CA ARG A 246 7.80 -11.86 -17.44
C ARG A 246 8.17 -10.74 -16.48
N ASN A 247 7.16 -10.11 -15.89
CA ASN A 247 7.31 -8.92 -15.06
C ASN A 247 7.20 -9.21 -13.56
N LYS A 248 6.96 -10.47 -13.18
CA LYS A 248 6.83 -10.92 -11.79
C LYS A 248 5.66 -10.27 -11.04
N LEU A 249 4.61 -9.89 -11.77
CA LEU A 249 3.39 -9.30 -11.20
C LEU A 249 2.85 -10.16 -10.04
N LYS A 250 2.65 -9.52 -8.89
CA LYS A 250 2.06 -10.15 -7.70
C LYS A 250 0.58 -9.81 -7.57
N LEU A 251 -0.17 -10.15 -8.60
CA LEU A 251 -1.62 -10.03 -8.58
C LEU A 251 -2.21 -11.42 -8.34
N TYR A 252 -3.01 -11.57 -7.28
CA TYR A 252 -3.62 -12.85 -6.92
C TYR A 252 -5.14 -12.76 -6.99
N ARG A 253 -5.77 -13.89 -7.34
CA ARG A 253 -7.23 -14.06 -7.19
C ARG A 253 -7.64 -14.15 -5.71
N HIS A 254 -6.75 -14.73 -4.91
CA HIS A 254 -6.81 -14.75 -3.46
C HIS A 254 -5.38 -14.55 -2.93
N THR A 255 -5.11 -13.35 -2.39
CA THR A 255 -3.78 -12.99 -1.90
C THR A 255 -3.42 -13.82 -0.66
N PRO A 256 -2.29 -14.53 -0.62
CA PRO A 256 -1.83 -15.23 0.59
C PRO A 256 -1.45 -14.25 1.71
N ASP A 257 -1.73 -14.58 2.96
CA ASP A 257 -1.38 -13.71 4.10
C ASP A 257 0.13 -13.48 4.22
N ASP A 258 0.95 -14.49 3.91
CA ASP A 258 2.41 -14.34 3.84
C ASP A 258 2.84 -13.24 2.86
N HIS A 259 2.08 -13.01 1.79
CA HIS A 259 2.38 -11.88 0.90
C HIS A 259 2.17 -10.55 1.63
N ILE A 260 1.06 -10.40 2.33
CA ILE A 260 0.70 -9.20 3.09
C ILE A 260 1.75 -8.98 4.19
N PHE A 261 2.06 -9.99 4.99
CA PHE A 261 3.08 -9.87 6.04
C PHE A 261 4.43 -9.40 5.50
N ASN A 262 4.89 -9.99 4.40
CA ASN A 262 6.18 -9.65 3.81
C ASN A 262 6.19 -8.28 3.11
N ALA A 263 5.08 -7.86 2.50
CA ALA A 263 5.01 -6.58 1.81
C ALA A 263 4.98 -5.40 2.80
N TYR A 264 4.21 -5.53 3.88
CA TYR A 264 3.98 -4.44 4.84
C TYR A 264 4.85 -4.55 6.11
N GLY A 265 5.69 -5.58 6.21
CA GLY A 265 6.56 -5.78 7.37
C GLY A 265 5.78 -6.04 8.66
N ILE A 266 4.63 -6.71 8.54
CA ILE A 266 3.76 -7.04 9.68
C ILE A 266 4.34 -8.24 10.40
N ASN A 267 4.58 -8.09 11.71
CA ASN A 267 4.96 -9.22 12.54
C ASN A 267 3.71 -10.06 12.86
N LYS A 268 3.66 -11.28 12.30
CA LYS A 268 2.57 -12.22 12.52
C LYS A 268 2.37 -12.64 13.97
N ASP A 269 3.40 -12.52 14.82
CA ASP A 269 3.29 -12.86 16.24
C ASP A 269 2.40 -11.87 17.02
N TYR A 270 1.98 -10.77 16.38
CA TYR A 270 1.08 -9.76 16.95
C TYR A 270 -0.39 -9.91 16.54
N LEU A 271 -0.72 -10.89 15.70
CA LEU A 271 -2.09 -11.19 15.24
C LEU A 271 -2.71 -12.31 16.08
#